data_AF-A0A496MYD6-F1
#
_entry.id   AF-A0A496MYD6-F1
#
_cell.length_a   1.000
_cell.length_b   1.000
_cell.length_c   1.000
_cell.angle_alpha   90.00
_cell.angle_beta   90.00
_cell.angle_gamma   90.00
#
_symmetry.space_group_name_H-M   'P 1'
#
loop_
_entity.id
_entity.type
_entity.pdbx_description
1 polymer ?
#
loop_
_entity_poly.entity_id
_entity_poly.type
_entity_poly.pdbx_seq_one_letter_code
_entity_poly.pdbx_strand_id
1 'polypeptide(L)'
;MNYLNLPIRPEFRTETPYGAPQLDVPVRLNTNENPYSPSPALITDLLRHVETHAADLNRYPDRDCTALRTDLAAYITDRTGVTVTCANLWAANGSNEVLQQLLQIFG
;
A
#
# COMPACT_ATOMS: atom_id res chain seq x y z
N MET A 1 26.14 -14.30 9.98
CA MET A 1 26.18 -15.03 8.69
C MET A 1 26.48 -13.99 7.62
N ASN A 2 27.60 -14.10 6.89
CA ASN A 2 27.98 -13.12 5.87
C ASN A 2 27.14 -13.36 4.61
N TYR A 3 26.30 -12.41 4.22
CA TYR A 3 25.46 -12.52 3.02
C TYR A 3 26.28 -12.63 1.73
N LEU A 4 27.57 -12.26 1.76
CA LEU A 4 28.49 -12.44 0.64
C LEU A 4 28.74 -13.91 0.27
N ASN A 5 28.43 -14.85 1.18
CA ASN A 5 28.55 -16.29 0.90
C ASN A 5 27.25 -16.89 0.31
N LEU A 6 26.19 -16.10 0.16
CA LEU A 6 24.97 -16.52 -0.53
C LEU A 6 25.13 -16.32 -2.05
N PRO A 7 24.43 -17.12 -2.88
CA PRO A 7 24.45 -16.97 -4.33
C PRO A 7 23.60 -15.76 -4.79
N ILE A 8 23.94 -14.55 -4.31
CA ILE A 8 23.29 -13.29 -4.70
C ILE A 8 23.65 -12.97 -6.16
N ARG A 9 22.65 -12.50 -6.93
CA ARG A 9 22.83 -12.02 -8.31
C ARG A 9 23.95 -10.96 -8.35
N PRO A 10 24.87 -11.00 -9.34
CA PRO A 10 26.05 -10.12 -9.35
C PRO A 10 25.71 -8.63 -9.25
N GLU A 11 24.62 -8.20 -9.89
CA GLU A 11 24.15 -6.81 -9.92
C GLU A 11 23.74 -6.25 -8.54
N PHE A 12 23.43 -7.10 -7.55
CA PHE A 12 23.02 -6.65 -6.22
C PHE A 12 24.13 -6.72 -5.16
N ARG A 13 25.35 -7.15 -5.52
CA ARG A 13 26.44 -7.33 -4.54
C ARG A 13 26.99 -6.03 -3.97
N THR A 14 26.87 -4.93 -4.71
CA THR A 14 27.37 -3.60 -4.33
C THR A 14 26.26 -2.67 -3.85
N GLU A 15 25.02 -3.11 -3.92
CA GLU A 15 23.86 -2.30 -3.58
C GLU A 15 23.62 -2.28 -2.07
N THR A 16 23.04 -1.17 -1.61
CA THR A 16 22.59 -1.01 -0.23
C THR A 16 21.06 -0.99 -0.19
N PRO A 17 20.42 -1.62 0.82
CA PRO A 17 18.97 -1.56 0.97
C PRO A 17 18.45 -0.13 1.04
N TYR A 18 17.37 0.15 0.32
CA TYR A 18 16.67 1.42 0.40
C TYR A 18 15.89 1.55 1.72
N GLY A 19 15.98 2.70 2.37
CA GLY A 19 15.18 3.03 3.55
C GLY A 19 15.72 4.25 4.27
N ALA A 20 14.84 5.20 4.60
CA ALA A 20 15.21 6.31 5.45
C ALA A 20 15.51 5.80 6.88
N PRO A 21 16.49 6.39 7.60
CA PRO A 21 16.77 5.99 8.97
C PRO A 21 15.58 6.27 9.90
N GLN A 22 15.22 5.30 10.73
CA GLN A 22 14.19 5.45 11.76
C GLN A 22 14.81 6.07 13.02
N LEU A 23 14.92 7.40 13.04
CA LEU A 23 15.49 8.14 14.15
C LEU A 23 14.44 8.39 15.24
N ASP A 24 14.79 8.10 16.49
CA ASP A 24 14.01 8.51 17.65
C ASP A 24 14.37 9.94 18.02
N VAL A 25 13.69 10.89 17.36
CA VAL A 25 13.87 12.33 17.55
C VAL A 25 12.52 12.99 17.83
N PRO A 26 12.47 14.07 18.63
CA PRO A 26 11.21 14.70 19.02
C PRO A 26 10.36 15.22 17.85
N VAL A 27 10.98 15.55 16.71
CA VAL A 27 10.30 16.09 15.53
C VAL A 27 10.76 15.31 14.29
N ARG A 28 9.83 14.56 13.68
CA ARG A 28 10.06 13.76 12.47
C ARG A 28 9.33 14.40 11.30
N LEU A 29 10.09 14.96 10.35
CA LEU A 29 9.58 15.66 9.15
C LEU A 29 10.31 15.20 7.87
N ASN A 30 10.73 13.93 7.82
CA ASN A 30 11.56 13.37 6.76
C ASN A 30 10.82 12.43 5.79
N THR A 31 9.64 11.93 6.17
CA THR A 31 8.72 11.17 5.32
C THR A 31 7.44 12.01 5.22
N ASN A 32 6.91 12.23 4.01
CA ASN A 32 5.78 13.15 3.74
C ASN A 32 4.42 12.65 4.28
N GLU A 33 4.40 12.18 5.52
CA GLU A 33 3.23 11.67 6.24
C GLU A 33 2.28 12.83 6.61
N ASN A 34 1.00 12.50 6.74
CA ASN A 34 0.05 13.41 7.36
C ASN A 34 0.35 13.45 8.89
N PRO A 35 0.63 14.63 9.50
CA PRO A 35 0.97 14.71 10.92
C PRO A 35 -0.24 14.50 11.85
N TYR A 36 -1.46 14.56 11.31
CA TYR A 36 -2.68 14.35 12.08
C TYR A 36 -2.98 12.86 12.22
N SER A 37 -3.15 12.39 13.45
CA SER A 37 -3.64 11.04 13.73
C SER A 37 -5.02 10.80 13.10
N PRO A 38 -5.35 9.54 12.74
CA PRO A 38 -6.72 9.20 12.35
C PRO A 38 -7.74 9.61 13.40
N SER A 39 -8.93 10.04 12.97
CA SER A 39 -9.98 10.45 13.89
C SER A 39 -10.51 9.25 14.71
N PRO A 40 -11.06 9.46 15.92
CA PRO A 40 -11.66 8.38 16.70
C PRO A 40 -12.73 7.61 15.93
N ALA A 41 -13.54 8.32 15.14
CA ALA A 41 -14.57 7.70 14.30
C ALA A 41 -13.98 6.75 13.25
N LEU A 42 -12.89 7.15 12.58
CA LEU A 42 -12.20 6.31 11.60
C LEU A 42 -11.58 5.07 12.29
N ILE A 43 -10.96 5.25 13.45
CA ILE A 43 -10.37 4.13 14.21
C ILE A 43 -11.46 3.12 14.61
N THR A 44 -12.59 3.59 15.14
CA THR A 44 -13.70 2.71 15.51
C THR A 44 -14.25 1.95 14.30
N ASP A 45 -14.38 2.61 13.16
CA ASP A 45 -14.89 1.98 11.95
C ASP A 45 -13.92 0.93 11.38
N LEU A 46 -12.62 1.24 11.36
CA LEU A 46 -11.58 0.29 10.98
C LEU A 46 -11.62 -0.99 11.83
N LEU A 47 -11.69 -0.83 13.16
CA LEU A 47 -11.70 -1.97 14.08
C LEU A 47 -12.94 -2.85 13.86
N ARG A 48 -14.11 -2.23 13.65
CA ARG A 48 -15.35 -2.96 13.34
C ARG A 48 -15.23 -3.75 12.03
N HIS A 49 -14.65 -3.15 11.00
CA HIS A 49 -14.44 -3.83 9.71
C HIS A 49 -13.50 -5.03 9.84
N VAL A 50 -12.40 -4.89 10.58
CA VAL A 50 -11.48 -6.00 10.87
C VAL A 50 -12.19 -7.12 11.64
N GLU A 51 -12.93 -6.79 12.70
CA GLU A 51 -13.68 -7.76 13.49
C GLU A 51 -14.69 -8.54 12.64
N THR A 52 -15.42 -7.83 11.78
CA THR A 52 -16.44 -8.42 10.89
C THR A 52 -15.86 -9.50 9.96
N HIS A 53 -14.62 -9.31 9.49
CA HIS A 53 -13.98 -10.23 8.53
C HIS A 53 -13.01 -11.22 9.17
N ALA A 54 -12.75 -11.10 10.48
CA ALA A 54 -11.76 -11.91 11.19
C ALA A 54 -12.08 -13.41 11.15
N ALA A 55 -13.37 -13.78 11.13
CA ALA A 55 -13.80 -15.18 11.08
C ALA A 55 -13.42 -15.89 9.77
N ASP A 56 -13.22 -15.14 8.68
CA ASP A 56 -12.97 -15.68 7.34
C ASP A 56 -11.49 -15.64 6.93
N LEU A 57 -10.57 -15.33 7.85
CA LEU A 57 -9.12 -15.23 7.58
C LEU A 57 -8.48 -16.55 7.14
N ASN A 58 -9.18 -17.68 7.26
CA ASN A 58 -8.76 -18.97 6.70
C ASN A 58 -9.07 -19.12 5.19
N ARG A 59 -9.67 -18.10 4.56
CA ARG A 59 -9.98 -18.06 3.13
C ARG A 59 -9.15 -16.99 2.43
N TYR A 60 -8.93 -17.18 1.13
CA TYR A 60 -8.37 -16.13 0.29
C TYR A 60 -9.37 -14.97 0.20
N PRO A 61 -8.88 -13.72 0.16
CA PRO A 61 -9.73 -12.55 -0.05
C PRO A 61 -10.25 -12.49 -1.49
N ASP A 62 -11.13 -11.52 -1.77
CA ASP A 62 -11.47 -11.16 -3.14
C ASP A 62 -10.19 -10.76 -3.90
N ARG A 63 -9.78 -11.61 -4.83
CA ARG A 63 -8.58 -11.45 -5.63
C ARG A 63 -8.56 -10.13 -6.39
N ASP A 64 -9.72 -9.69 -6.86
CA ASP A 64 -9.83 -8.52 -7.73
C ASP A 64 -10.11 -7.24 -6.94
N CYS A 65 -10.29 -7.34 -5.60
CA CYS A 65 -10.56 -6.21 -4.71
C CYS A 65 -11.69 -5.30 -5.22
N THR A 66 -12.78 -5.92 -5.69
CA THR A 66 -13.86 -5.28 -6.44
C THR A 66 -14.55 -4.21 -5.63
N ALA A 67 -14.86 -4.48 -4.36
CA ALA A 67 -15.48 -3.51 -3.46
C ALA A 67 -14.58 -2.28 -3.26
N LEU A 68 -13.31 -2.50 -2.89
CA LEU A 68 -12.31 -1.43 -2.72
C LEU A 68 -12.18 -0.56 -3.98
N ARG A 69 -12.05 -1.17 -5.16
CA ARG A 69 -11.92 -0.44 -6.43
C ARG A 69 -13.19 0.32 -6.81
N THR A 70 -14.36 -0.17 -6.42
CA THR A 70 -15.64 0.53 -6.61
C THR A 70 -15.68 1.79 -5.73
N ASP A 71 -15.31 1.68 -4.46
CA ASP A 71 -15.27 2.82 -3.54
C ASP A 71 -14.21 3.85 -3.96
N LEU A 72 -13.04 3.40 -4.43
CA LEU A 72 -12.02 4.29 -5.00
C LEU A 72 -12.53 5.03 -6.25
N ALA A 73 -13.29 4.36 -7.13
CA ALA A 73 -13.88 5.00 -8.30
C ALA A 73 -14.89 6.09 -7.91
N ALA A 74 -15.73 5.82 -6.90
CA ALA A 74 -16.65 6.81 -6.36
C ALA A 74 -15.92 8.01 -5.76
N TYR A 75 -14.88 7.76 -4.95
CA TYR A 75 -14.02 8.80 -4.38
C TYR A 75 -13.38 9.66 -5.48
N ILE A 76 -12.73 9.06 -6.48
CA ILE A 76 -12.09 9.82 -7.55
C ILE A 76 -13.10 10.62 -8.38
N THR A 77 -14.27 10.04 -8.66
CA THR A 77 -15.35 10.74 -9.38
C THR A 77 -15.80 11.98 -8.62
N ASP A 78 -16.06 11.85 -7.31
CA ASP A 78 -16.43 12.98 -6.44
C ASP A 78 -15.32 14.04 -6.38
N ARG A 79 -14.07 13.62 -6.17
CA ARG A 79 -12.94 14.54 -5.97
C ARG A 79 -12.51 15.30 -7.21
N THR A 80 -12.75 14.75 -8.40
CA THR A 80 -12.22 15.30 -9.66
C THR A 80 -13.30 15.77 -10.63
N GLY A 81 -14.55 15.34 -10.46
CA GLY A 81 -15.64 15.58 -11.41
C GLY A 81 -15.56 14.72 -12.68
N VAL A 82 -14.56 13.84 -12.81
CA VAL A 82 -14.40 12.92 -13.95
C VAL A 82 -15.02 11.58 -13.59
N THR A 83 -16.08 11.18 -14.31
CA THR A 83 -16.75 9.90 -14.07
C THR A 83 -15.83 8.72 -14.43
N VAL A 84 -15.52 7.91 -13.42
CA VAL A 84 -14.79 6.64 -13.56
C VAL A 84 -15.53 5.51 -12.85
N THR A 85 -15.23 4.27 -13.23
CA THR A 85 -15.85 3.07 -12.68
C THR A 85 -14.79 2.09 -12.17
N CYS A 86 -15.19 1.03 -11.46
CA CYS A 86 -14.27 -0.04 -11.03
C CYS A 86 -13.38 -0.58 -12.18
N ALA A 87 -13.88 -0.58 -13.42
CA ALA A 87 -13.12 -1.00 -14.61
C ALA A 87 -11.94 -0.08 -14.96
N ASN A 88 -11.92 1.16 -14.46
CA ASN A 88 -10.84 2.12 -14.67
C ASN A 88 -9.77 2.09 -13.57
N LEU A 89 -10.02 1.40 -12.45
CA LEU A 89 -9.17 1.44 -11.27
C LEU A 89 -8.47 0.11 -11.03
N TRP A 90 -7.23 0.20 -10.55
CA TRP A 90 -6.42 -0.91 -10.09
C TRP A 90 -5.78 -0.52 -8.74
N ALA A 91 -5.74 -1.45 -7.80
CA ALA A 91 -5.20 -1.23 -6.45
C ALA A 91 -4.12 -2.28 -6.14
N ALA A 92 -3.10 -1.85 -5.39
CA ALA A 92 -1.98 -2.69 -4.96
C ALA A 92 -1.45 -2.18 -3.60
N ASN A 93 -0.44 -2.85 -3.05
CA ASN A 93 0.19 -2.51 -1.77
C ASN A 93 1.08 -1.27 -1.91
N GLY A 94 0.44 -0.10 -1.89
CA GLY A 94 1.10 1.19 -2.06
C GLY A 94 1.56 1.45 -3.49
N SER A 95 2.01 2.68 -3.75
CA SER A 95 2.42 3.09 -5.10
C SER A 95 3.65 2.33 -5.61
N ASN A 96 4.50 1.81 -4.73
CA ASN A 96 5.67 1.02 -5.16
C ASN A 96 5.24 -0.26 -5.90
N GLU A 97 4.23 -0.98 -5.41
CA GLU A 97 3.76 -2.18 -6.10
C GLU A 97 3.01 -1.83 -7.40
N VAL A 98 2.25 -0.72 -7.43
CA VAL A 98 1.64 -0.21 -8.67
C VAL A 98 2.71 0.06 -9.74
N LEU A 99 3.78 0.77 -9.37
CA LEU A 99 4.88 1.08 -10.29
C LEU A 99 5.62 -0.18 -10.74
N GLN A 100 5.85 -1.13 -9.82
CA GLN A 100 6.47 -2.41 -10.15
C GLN A 100 5.64 -3.17 -11.19
N GLN A 101 4.33 -3.28 -10.99
CA GLN A 101 3.43 -3.99 -11.91
C GLN A 101 3.39 -3.31 -13.29
N LEU A 102 3.35 -1.97 -13.33
CA LEU A 102 3.45 -1.24 -14.60
C LEU A 102 4.76 -1.53 -15.33
N LEU A 103 5.91 -1.53 -14.62
CA LEU A 103 7.21 -1.84 -15.21
C LEU A 103 7.32 -3.31 -15.64
N GLN A 104 6.67 -4.24 -14.95
CA GLN A 104 6.66 -5.66 -15.37
C GLN A 104 5.90 -5.86 -16.69
N ILE A 105 4.88 -5.05 -16.96
CA ILE A 105 4.01 -5.20 -18.14
C ILE A 105 4.50 -4.33 -19.30
N PHE A 106 4.97 -3.11 -19.03
CA PHE A 106 5.26 -2.08 -20.03
C PHE A 106 6.69 -1.53 -20.00
N GLY A 107 7.50 -1.92 -19.00
CA GLY A 107 8.85 -1.40 -18.77
C GLY A 107 9.96 -2.16 -19.48
#